data_AF-A0A0S2Z3B9-F1
#
_entry.id   AF-A0A0S2Z3B9-F1
#
_cell.length_a   1.000
_cell.length_b   1.000
_cell.length_c   1.000
_cell.angle_alpha   90.00
_cell.angle_beta   90.00
_cell.angle_gamma   90.00
#
_symmetry.space_group_name_H-M   'P 1'
#
loop_
_entity.id
_entity.type
_entity.pdbx_description
1 polymer ?
#
loop_
_entity_poly.entity_id
_entity_poly.type
_entity_poly.pdbx_seq_one_letter_code
_entity_poly.pdbx_strand_id
1 'polypeptide(L)'
;MAQTPAFDKPKVELHVHLDGSIKPETILYYGRRRGIALPANTAEGLLNVIGMDKPLTLPDFLAKFDYYMPAIAVDILKTERLGHGYHTLEDQALYNRLRQENMHFEICPWSSYLTGAWKPDTEHAVIRLKNDQANYSLNTDDPLIFKSTLDTDYQMTKRDMGFTEEEFKRLNINAAKSSFLPEDEKRELLDLLYKAYGMPPSASAGQNL
;
A
#
# COMPACT_ATOMS: atom_id res chain seq x y z
N MET A 1 11.28 -14.91 19.41
CA MET A 1 11.91 -13.58 19.63
C MET A 1 11.15 -12.60 18.76
N ALA A 2 10.74 -11.44 19.28
CA ALA A 2 10.06 -10.44 18.46
C ALA A 2 11.04 -9.96 17.38
N GLN A 3 10.62 -9.97 16.12
CA GLN A 3 11.43 -9.55 14.99
C GLN A 3 11.61 -8.03 15.06
N THR A 4 12.83 -7.53 14.85
CA THR A 4 13.08 -6.09 14.81
C THR A 4 12.35 -5.48 13.61
N PRO A 5 11.49 -4.46 13.81
CA PRO A 5 10.74 -3.85 12.72
C PRO A 5 11.65 -3.26 11.65
N ALA A 6 11.21 -3.27 10.39
CA ALA A 6 11.99 -2.75 9.27
C ALA A 6 12.15 -1.22 9.39
N PHE A 7 11.11 -0.58 9.92
CA PHE A 7 11.01 0.85 10.20
C PHE A 7 10.13 1.09 11.43
N ASP A 8 10.73 1.61 12.50
CA ASP A 8 10.14 1.80 13.83
C ASP A 8 9.68 3.24 14.10
N LYS A 9 9.26 3.95 13.05
CA LYS A 9 8.71 5.31 13.13
C LYS A 9 7.27 5.31 12.60
N PRO A 10 6.48 6.38 12.81
CA PRO A 10 5.14 6.49 12.26
C PRO A 10 5.13 6.25 10.75
N LYS A 11 4.12 5.51 10.28
CA LYS A 11 3.90 5.12 8.88
C LYS A 11 2.54 5.66 8.43
N VAL A 12 2.41 5.98 7.15
CA VAL A 12 1.19 6.45 6.51
C VAL A 12 0.80 5.43 5.45
N GLU A 13 -0.36 4.79 5.67
CA GLU A 13 -0.97 3.83 4.77
C GLU A 13 -2.22 4.47 4.18
N LEU A 14 -2.33 4.45 2.85
CA LEU A 14 -3.42 5.05 2.08
C LEU A 14 -4.32 4.01 1.39
N HIS A 15 -3.91 2.74 1.39
CA HIS A 15 -4.62 1.63 0.72
C HIS A 15 -4.79 0.45 1.68
N VAL A 16 -5.97 0.38 2.29
CA VAL A 16 -6.40 -0.78 3.07
C VAL A 16 -7.88 -1.03 2.81
N HIS A 17 -8.20 -2.27 2.46
CA HIS A 17 -9.57 -2.70 2.19
C HIS A 17 -10.28 -3.00 3.51
N LEU A 18 -11.50 -2.49 3.68
CA LEU A 18 -12.25 -2.69 4.93
C LEU A 18 -12.55 -4.17 5.15
N ASP A 19 -13.06 -4.85 4.14
CA ASP A 19 -13.35 -6.29 4.14
C ASP A 19 -12.10 -7.14 4.41
N GLY A 20 -10.96 -6.72 3.90
CA GLY A 20 -9.65 -7.32 4.16
C GLY A 20 -8.95 -6.92 5.45
N SER A 21 -9.53 -6.06 6.30
CA SER A 21 -8.87 -5.55 7.53
C SER A 21 -9.69 -5.77 8.81
N ILE A 22 -10.88 -6.38 8.72
CA ILE A 22 -11.66 -6.73 9.90
C ILE A 22 -10.98 -7.87 10.65
N LYS A 23 -10.64 -7.63 11.92
CA LYS A 23 -10.05 -8.66 12.80
C LYS A 23 -10.92 -9.94 12.84
N PRO A 24 -10.34 -11.15 12.78
CA PRO A 24 -11.11 -12.40 12.83
C PRO A 24 -12.04 -12.47 14.06
N GLU A 25 -11.60 -11.95 15.20
CA GLU A 25 -12.39 -11.88 16.44
C GLU A 25 -13.64 -11.03 16.25
N THR A 26 -13.55 -9.94 15.47
CA THR A 26 -14.67 -9.07 15.16
C THR A 26 -15.68 -9.77 14.25
N ILE A 27 -15.21 -10.53 13.27
CA ILE A 27 -16.06 -11.37 12.41
C ILE A 27 -16.81 -12.41 13.25
N LEU A 28 -16.09 -13.13 14.12
CA LEU A 28 -16.66 -14.13 15.02
C LEU A 28 -17.68 -13.52 15.99
N TYR A 29 -17.39 -12.34 16.54
CA TYR A 29 -18.28 -11.62 17.44
C TYR A 29 -19.62 -11.30 16.77
N TYR A 30 -19.58 -10.68 15.59
CA TYR A 30 -20.80 -10.31 14.88
C TYR A 30 -21.53 -11.51 14.26
N GLY A 31 -20.81 -12.55 13.83
CA GLY A 31 -21.39 -13.81 13.36
C GLY A 31 -22.27 -14.46 14.43
N ARG A 32 -21.75 -14.60 15.66
CA ARG A 32 -22.53 -15.10 16.82
C ARG A 32 -23.71 -14.21 17.13
N ARG A 33 -23.50 -12.89 17.21
CA ARG A 33 -24.54 -11.92 17.56
C ARG A 33 -25.70 -11.91 16.55
N ARG A 34 -25.44 -12.22 15.28
CA ARG A 34 -26.43 -12.23 14.19
C ARG A 34 -26.96 -13.63 13.86
N GLY A 35 -26.51 -14.68 14.55
CA GLY A 35 -26.91 -16.05 14.24
C GLY A 35 -26.40 -16.58 12.89
N ILE A 36 -25.32 -16.01 12.36
CA ILE A 36 -24.70 -16.43 11.09
C ILE A 36 -23.69 -17.54 11.40
N ALA A 37 -23.88 -18.72 10.81
CA ALA A 37 -22.92 -19.81 10.91
C ALA A 37 -21.63 -19.46 10.16
N LEU A 38 -20.50 -19.50 10.85
CA LEU A 38 -19.17 -19.28 10.29
C LEU A 38 -18.40 -20.61 10.20
N PRO A 39 -17.44 -20.75 9.26
CA PRO A 39 -16.74 -22.01 9.01
C PRO A 39 -15.77 -22.41 10.14
N ALA A 40 -15.54 -21.52 11.11
CA ALA A 40 -14.74 -21.79 12.30
C ALA A 40 -15.25 -20.98 13.51
N ASN A 41 -14.93 -21.45 14.72
CA ASN A 41 -15.34 -20.83 15.98
C ASN A 41 -14.21 -20.11 16.73
N THR A 42 -12.99 -20.19 16.21
CA THR A 42 -11.76 -19.56 16.73
C THR A 42 -11.14 -18.66 15.67
N ALA A 43 -10.40 -17.62 16.09
CA ALA A 43 -9.75 -16.68 15.18
C ALA A 43 -8.74 -17.38 14.27
N GLU A 44 -7.93 -18.27 14.84
CA GLU A 44 -6.97 -19.10 14.11
C GLU A 44 -7.66 -20.02 13.10
N GLY A 45 -8.73 -20.70 13.52
CA GLY A 45 -9.50 -21.57 12.62
C GLY A 45 -10.13 -20.78 11.47
N LEU A 46 -10.61 -19.56 11.75
CA LEU A 46 -11.19 -18.69 10.73
C LEU A 46 -10.12 -18.21 9.74
N LEU A 47 -8.96 -17.75 10.23
CA LEU A 47 -7.81 -17.34 9.42
C LEU A 47 -7.29 -18.45 8.51
N ASN A 48 -7.32 -19.71 8.95
CA ASN A 48 -6.93 -20.85 8.12
C ASN A 48 -7.87 -21.10 6.94
N VAL A 49 -9.12 -20.64 7.04
CA VAL A 49 -10.12 -20.80 5.98
C VAL A 49 -10.15 -19.59 5.05
N ILE A 50 -10.09 -18.37 5.61
CA ILE A 50 -10.28 -17.13 4.84
C ILE A 50 -8.96 -16.50 4.37
N GLY A 51 -7.85 -16.81 5.04
CA GLY A 51 -6.54 -16.29 4.68
C GLY A 51 -5.86 -17.09 3.59
N MET A 52 -4.92 -16.47 2.91
CA MET A 52 -4.26 -16.97 1.71
C MET A 52 -2.74 -17.01 1.92
N ASP A 53 -2.17 -18.21 1.88
CA ASP A 53 -0.70 -18.42 1.95
C ASP A 53 -0.07 -18.73 0.58
N LYS A 54 -0.92 -18.96 -0.43
CA LYS A 54 -0.52 -19.34 -1.79
C LYS A 54 -1.44 -18.65 -2.80
N PRO A 55 -0.93 -18.22 -3.96
CA PRO A 55 -1.74 -17.54 -4.96
C PRO A 55 -2.92 -18.40 -5.45
N LEU A 56 -4.14 -17.85 -5.41
CA LEU A 56 -5.33 -18.29 -6.16
C LEU A 56 -5.49 -17.37 -7.39
N THR A 57 -6.23 -17.72 -8.45
CA THR A 57 -6.25 -16.92 -9.71
C THR A 57 -7.18 -15.69 -9.74
N LEU A 58 -7.34 -14.99 -8.60
CA LEU A 58 -7.77 -13.58 -8.60
C LEU A 58 -6.85 -12.69 -9.50
N PRO A 59 -5.52 -12.91 -9.52
CA PRO A 59 -4.56 -12.43 -10.52
C PRO A 59 -5.06 -12.39 -11.94
N ASP A 60 -5.54 -13.51 -12.48
CA ASP A 60 -5.94 -13.60 -13.89
C ASP A 60 -7.22 -12.82 -14.18
N PHE A 61 -8.02 -12.58 -13.14
CA PHE A 61 -9.21 -11.72 -13.23
C PHE A 61 -8.82 -10.24 -13.17
N LEU A 62 -7.98 -9.84 -12.21
CA LEU A 62 -7.56 -8.45 -12.01
C LEU A 62 -6.57 -7.97 -13.07
N ALA A 63 -5.68 -8.83 -13.58
CA ALA A 63 -4.74 -8.51 -14.65
C ALA A 63 -5.44 -8.02 -15.93
N LYS A 64 -6.72 -8.37 -16.13
CA LYS A 64 -7.50 -7.84 -17.26
C LYS A 64 -7.72 -6.33 -17.13
N PHE A 65 -7.91 -5.84 -15.91
CA PHE A 65 -8.09 -4.42 -15.61
C PHE A 65 -6.78 -3.66 -15.83
N ASP A 66 -5.64 -4.26 -15.55
CA ASP A 66 -4.32 -3.63 -15.75
C ASP A 66 -4.07 -3.17 -17.19
N TYR A 67 -4.62 -3.86 -18.19
CA TYR A 67 -4.43 -3.50 -19.60
C TYR A 67 -5.14 -2.21 -20.03
N TYR A 68 -6.22 -1.81 -19.36
CA TYR A 68 -7.06 -0.69 -19.82
C TYR A 68 -7.38 0.35 -18.74
N MET A 69 -7.32 -0.01 -17.46
CA MET A 69 -7.60 0.92 -16.37
C MET A 69 -6.62 2.10 -16.33
N PRO A 70 -5.31 1.96 -16.59
CA PRO A 70 -4.42 3.12 -16.65
C PRO A 70 -4.84 4.16 -17.69
N ALA A 71 -5.37 3.72 -18.84
CA ALA A 71 -5.87 4.60 -19.89
C ALA A 71 -7.25 5.22 -19.57
N ILE A 72 -8.14 4.47 -18.88
CA ILE A 72 -9.50 4.94 -18.57
C ILE A 72 -9.55 5.76 -17.27
N ALA A 73 -8.90 5.30 -16.20
CA ALA A 73 -9.03 5.89 -14.88
C ALA A 73 -8.44 7.30 -14.79
N VAL A 74 -7.32 7.53 -15.46
CA VAL A 74 -6.64 8.84 -15.45
C VAL A 74 -7.43 9.84 -16.28
N ASP A 75 -7.76 9.51 -17.52
CA ASP A 75 -8.30 10.49 -18.46
C ASP A 75 -9.83 10.63 -18.39
N ILE A 76 -10.57 9.57 -18.06
CA ILE A 76 -12.04 9.59 -18.03
C ILE A 76 -12.53 9.77 -16.59
N LEU A 77 -12.00 8.99 -15.65
CA LEU A 77 -12.46 9.03 -14.25
C LEU A 77 -11.80 10.14 -13.42
N LYS A 78 -10.74 10.77 -13.94
CA LYS A 78 -10.00 11.85 -13.27
C LYS A 78 -9.47 11.43 -11.90
N THR A 79 -8.95 10.21 -11.81
CA THR A 79 -8.40 9.71 -10.54
C THR A 79 -7.23 10.56 -10.07
N GLU A 80 -7.14 10.77 -8.76
CA GLU A 80 -6.05 11.54 -8.12
C GLU A 80 -4.91 10.64 -7.63
N ARG A 81 -5.17 9.33 -7.47
CA ARG A 81 -4.21 8.29 -7.07
C ARG A 81 -4.49 6.99 -7.82
N LEU A 82 -3.51 6.11 -7.93
CA LEU A 82 -3.65 4.78 -8.52
C LEU A 82 -3.41 3.70 -7.47
N GLY A 83 -4.46 2.97 -7.11
CA GLY A 83 -4.37 1.68 -6.42
C GLY A 83 -3.50 0.73 -7.23
N HIS A 84 -2.41 0.24 -6.64
CA HIS A 84 -1.40 -0.59 -7.30
C HIS A 84 -0.64 0.12 -8.44
N GLY A 85 -1.21 0.17 -9.65
CA GLY A 85 -0.63 0.80 -10.84
C GLY A 85 0.66 0.16 -11.39
N TYR A 86 0.98 -1.09 -11.04
CA TYR A 86 2.25 -1.75 -11.42
C TYR A 86 2.51 -1.78 -12.93
N HIS A 87 1.47 -2.12 -13.70
CA HIS A 87 1.53 -2.28 -15.16
C HIS A 87 1.62 -0.95 -15.91
N THR A 88 1.53 0.19 -15.22
CA THR A 88 1.84 1.51 -15.80
C THR A 88 3.24 1.53 -16.42
N LEU A 89 4.19 0.76 -15.87
CA LEU A 89 5.55 0.67 -16.40
C LEU A 89 5.66 -0.01 -17.76
N GLU A 90 4.62 -0.72 -18.23
CA GLU A 90 4.60 -1.33 -19.56
C GLU A 90 4.44 -0.27 -20.67
N ASP A 91 3.83 0.87 -20.35
CA ASP A 91 3.72 2.04 -21.22
C ASP A 91 4.60 3.18 -20.69
N GLN A 92 5.78 3.34 -21.29
CA GLN A 92 6.74 4.38 -20.88
C GLN A 92 6.20 5.80 -21.10
N ALA A 93 5.34 6.02 -22.10
CA ALA A 93 4.78 7.35 -22.34
C ALA A 93 3.77 7.71 -21.25
N LEU A 94 2.89 6.77 -20.90
CA LEU A 94 1.95 6.94 -19.80
C LEU A 94 2.67 7.11 -18.46
N TYR A 95 3.65 6.25 -18.16
CA TYR A 95 4.43 6.36 -16.93
C TYR A 95 5.12 7.72 -16.79
N ASN A 96 5.78 8.18 -17.85
CA ASN A 96 6.46 9.48 -17.84
C ASN A 96 5.48 10.63 -17.66
N ARG A 97 4.31 10.58 -18.30
CA ARG A 97 3.24 11.56 -18.10
C ARG A 97 2.76 11.58 -16.65
N LEU A 98 2.42 10.42 -16.09
CA LEU A 98 1.93 10.32 -14.71
C LEU A 98 2.96 10.79 -13.69
N ARG A 99 4.25 10.55 -13.95
CA ARG A 99 5.34 11.13 -13.17
C ARG A 99 5.39 12.65 -13.25
N GLN A 100 5.24 13.23 -14.44
CA GLN A 100 5.20 14.69 -14.62
C GLN A 100 4.01 15.32 -13.89
N GLU A 101 2.88 14.62 -13.86
CA GLU A 101 1.66 15.01 -13.14
C GLU A 101 1.71 14.69 -11.63
N ASN A 102 2.83 14.15 -11.13
CA ASN A 102 3.03 13.75 -9.73
C ASN A 102 1.98 12.76 -9.18
N MET A 103 1.46 11.89 -10.06
CA MET A 103 0.50 10.83 -9.71
C MET A 103 1.02 9.98 -8.54
N HIS A 104 0.17 9.73 -7.54
CA HIS A 104 0.50 8.88 -6.40
C HIS A 104 0.15 7.42 -6.68
N PHE A 105 1.11 6.51 -6.51
CA PHE A 105 0.91 5.06 -6.62
C PHE A 105 0.78 4.42 -5.24
N GLU A 106 -0.32 3.74 -4.97
CA GLU A 106 -0.57 3.02 -3.73
C GLU A 106 -0.06 1.58 -3.85
N ILE A 107 1.21 1.37 -3.48
CA ILE A 107 1.90 0.10 -3.72
C ILE A 107 1.62 -0.87 -2.57
N CYS A 108 1.28 -2.12 -2.90
CA CYS A 108 1.02 -3.19 -1.94
C CYS A 108 1.91 -4.41 -2.26
N PRO A 109 3.21 -4.39 -1.87
CA PRO A 109 4.18 -5.39 -2.33
C PRO A 109 3.80 -6.84 -2.00
N TRP A 110 3.38 -7.13 -0.77
CA TRP A 110 3.03 -8.50 -0.37
C TRP A 110 1.73 -8.96 -1.04
N SER A 111 0.76 -8.05 -1.17
CA SER A 111 -0.45 -8.29 -1.95
C SER A 111 -0.12 -8.62 -3.41
N SER A 112 0.76 -7.87 -4.08
CA SER A 112 1.09 -8.10 -5.50
C SER A 112 1.70 -9.48 -5.75
N TYR A 113 2.48 -10.00 -4.80
CA TYR A 113 3.00 -11.37 -4.83
C TYR A 113 1.88 -12.41 -4.70
N LEU A 114 1.04 -12.29 -3.67
CA LEU A 114 -0.02 -13.26 -3.37
C LEU A 114 -1.14 -13.23 -4.40
N THR A 115 -1.45 -12.05 -4.94
CA THR A 115 -2.40 -11.83 -6.03
C THR A 115 -1.76 -11.97 -7.39
N GLY A 116 -0.51 -12.41 -7.51
CA GLY A 116 0.15 -12.67 -8.80
C GLY A 116 0.20 -11.51 -9.79
N ALA A 117 -0.16 -10.29 -9.36
CA ALA A 117 -0.04 -9.05 -10.11
C ALA A 117 1.44 -8.71 -10.36
N TRP A 118 2.32 -9.15 -9.47
CA TRP A 118 3.75 -9.24 -9.70
C TRP A 118 4.20 -10.70 -9.77
N LYS A 119 5.03 -11.02 -10.77
CA LYS A 119 5.68 -12.33 -10.87
C LYS A 119 7.09 -12.25 -10.24
N PRO A 120 7.42 -13.11 -9.26
CA PRO A 120 8.63 -12.98 -8.44
C PRO A 120 9.96 -13.20 -9.20
N ASP A 121 9.90 -13.69 -10.45
CA ASP A 121 11.01 -13.81 -11.38
C ASP A 121 11.31 -12.51 -12.15
N THR A 122 10.53 -11.45 -11.92
CA THR A 122 10.73 -10.10 -12.46
C THR A 122 11.05 -9.11 -11.34
N GLU A 123 11.72 -7.98 -11.64
CA GLU A 123 11.88 -6.92 -10.65
C GLU A 123 10.54 -6.24 -10.35
N HIS A 124 10.22 -6.05 -9.06
CA HIS A 124 8.97 -5.41 -8.66
C HIS A 124 8.94 -3.94 -9.09
N ALA A 125 7.80 -3.46 -9.60
CA ALA A 125 7.61 -2.10 -10.12
C ALA A 125 8.08 -1.00 -9.14
N VAL A 126 7.89 -1.22 -7.83
CA VAL A 126 8.33 -0.28 -6.78
C VAL A 126 9.83 0.01 -6.79
N ILE A 127 10.68 -0.90 -7.27
CA ILE A 127 12.12 -0.64 -7.42
C ILE A 127 12.35 0.50 -8.41
N ARG A 128 11.62 0.49 -9.54
CA ARG A 128 11.67 1.57 -10.53
C ARG A 128 11.12 2.87 -9.96
N LEU A 129 9.99 2.82 -9.23
CA LEU A 129 9.41 4.00 -8.59
C LEU A 129 10.36 4.64 -7.57
N LYS A 130 11.06 3.82 -6.77
CA LYS A 130 12.12 4.25 -5.85
C LYS A 130 13.26 4.94 -6.60
N ASN A 131 13.81 4.28 -7.63
CA ASN A 131 14.96 4.79 -8.38
C ASN A 131 14.65 6.10 -9.11
N ASP A 132 13.41 6.23 -9.60
CA ASP A 132 12.92 7.44 -10.27
C ASP A 132 12.43 8.52 -9.31
N GLN A 133 12.50 8.28 -7.99
CA GLN A 133 12.00 9.17 -6.94
C GLN A 133 10.52 9.56 -7.13
N ALA A 134 9.71 8.64 -7.67
CA ALA A 134 8.29 8.84 -7.90
C ALA A 134 7.50 9.01 -6.59
N ASN A 135 6.25 9.45 -6.72
CA ASN A 135 5.30 9.63 -5.62
C ASN A 135 4.55 8.31 -5.36
N TYR A 136 4.83 7.63 -4.25
CA TYR A 136 4.18 6.36 -3.90
C TYR A 136 4.15 6.13 -2.38
N SER A 137 3.31 5.19 -1.93
CA SER A 137 3.19 4.71 -0.55
C SER A 137 3.36 3.18 -0.48
N LEU A 138 3.63 2.64 0.72
CA LEU A 138 3.62 1.20 0.98
C LEU A 138 2.40 0.84 1.85
N ASN A 139 1.65 -0.17 1.44
CA ASN A 139 0.35 -0.49 2.01
C ASN A 139 0.10 -2.00 2.08
N THR A 140 -0.80 -2.43 2.96
CA THR A 140 -1.09 -3.85 3.21
C THR A 140 -2.19 -4.42 2.33
N ASP A 141 -3.07 -3.58 1.79
CA ASP A 141 -4.25 -3.99 1.02
C ASP A 141 -5.27 -4.77 1.87
N ASP A 142 -5.21 -6.11 1.90
CA ASP A 142 -6.08 -6.99 2.68
C ASP A 142 -5.29 -7.77 3.76
N PRO A 143 -4.82 -7.12 4.84
CA PRO A 143 -3.92 -7.76 5.82
C PRO A 143 -4.49 -9.00 6.52
N LEU A 144 -5.83 -9.09 6.66
CA LEU A 144 -6.52 -10.28 7.16
C LEU A 144 -6.32 -11.46 6.22
N ILE A 145 -6.56 -11.24 4.92
CA ILE A 145 -6.51 -12.28 3.89
C ILE A 145 -5.06 -12.67 3.65
N PHE A 146 -4.16 -11.69 3.52
CA PHE A 146 -2.75 -11.92 3.23
C PHE A 146 -1.91 -12.31 4.45
N LYS A 147 -2.55 -12.43 5.63
CA LYS A 147 -1.93 -12.77 6.92
C LYS A 147 -0.70 -11.90 7.19
N SER A 148 -0.81 -10.62 6.88
CA SER A 148 0.29 -9.67 6.89
C SER A 148 0.03 -8.52 7.87
N THR A 149 1.08 -7.74 8.09
CA THR A 149 1.00 -6.43 8.72
C THR A 149 1.77 -5.45 7.85
N LEU A 150 1.70 -4.14 8.13
CA LEU A 150 2.55 -3.18 7.45
C LEU A 150 4.04 -3.53 7.55
N ASP A 151 4.49 -4.17 8.63
CA ASP A 151 5.91 -4.58 8.71
C ASP A 151 6.26 -5.66 7.68
N THR A 152 5.31 -6.47 7.23
CA THR A 152 5.53 -7.45 6.15
C THR A 152 6.02 -6.77 4.88
N ASP A 153 5.33 -5.73 4.42
CA ASP A 153 5.68 -4.97 3.21
C ASP A 153 6.98 -4.18 3.38
N TYR A 154 7.21 -3.58 4.55
CA TYR A 154 8.46 -2.87 4.85
C TYR A 154 9.65 -3.83 4.95
N GLN A 155 9.50 -5.02 5.54
CA GLN A 155 10.56 -6.02 5.63
C GLN A 155 10.90 -6.58 4.25
N MET A 156 9.89 -6.89 3.44
CA MET A 156 10.12 -7.40 2.08
C MET A 156 10.88 -6.38 1.23
N THR A 157 10.42 -5.12 1.21
CA THR A 157 11.10 -4.05 0.45
C THR A 157 12.49 -3.73 0.97
N LYS A 158 12.72 -3.78 2.29
CA LYS A 158 14.06 -3.62 2.88
C LYS A 158 14.99 -4.76 2.51
N ARG A 159 14.56 -6.01 2.73
CA ARG A 159 15.38 -7.21 2.58
C ARG A 159 15.70 -7.51 1.12
N ASP A 160 14.70 -7.42 0.25
CA ASP A 160 14.80 -7.94 -1.12
C ASP A 160 14.95 -6.82 -2.16
N MET A 161 14.55 -5.59 -1.84
CA MET A 161 14.47 -4.48 -2.80
C MET A 161 15.37 -3.29 -2.43
N GLY A 162 16.18 -3.43 -1.38
CA GLY A 162 17.18 -2.44 -0.97
C GLY A 162 16.60 -1.12 -0.47
N PHE A 163 15.41 -1.12 0.14
CA PHE A 163 14.86 0.08 0.75
C PHE A 163 15.64 0.48 2.00
N THR A 164 15.90 1.78 2.12
CA THR A 164 16.62 2.38 3.25
C THR A 164 15.66 3.11 4.18
N GLU A 165 16.13 3.46 5.39
CA GLU A 165 15.37 4.33 6.29
C GLU A 165 14.98 5.66 5.64
N GLU A 166 15.89 6.21 4.82
CA GLU A 166 15.68 7.48 4.12
C GLU A 166 14.58 7.39 3.06
N GLU A 167 14.53 6.27 2.33
CA GLU A 167 13.42 6.04 1.40
C GLU A 167 12.10 5.81 2.16
N PHE A 168 12.12 5.11 3.30
CA PHE A 168 10.95 4.94 4.15
C PHE A 168 10.42 6.27 4.69
N LYS A 169 11.29 7.20 5.10
CA LYS A 169 10.85 8.55 5.49
C LYS A 169 10.25 9.30 4.30
N ARG A 170 10.91 9.25 3.13
CA ARG A 170 10.48 9.96 1.91
C ARG A 170 9.09 9.50 1.45
N LEU A 171 8.87 8.18 1.34
CA LEU A 171 7.59 7.65 0.86
C LEU A 171 6.45 7.94 1.83
N ASN A 172 6.70 7.97 3.15
CA ASN A 172 5.67 8.33 4.14
C ASN A 172 5.31 9.81 4.10
N ILE A 173 6.29 10.70 3.87
CA ILE A 173 6.02 12.13 3.64
C ILE A 173 5.20 12.34 2.36
N ASN A 174 5.52 11.61 1.29
CA ASN A 174 4.76 11.63 0.04
C ASN A 174 3.33 11.11 0.21
N ALA A 175 3.16 10.05 1.02
CA ALA A 175 1.85 9.53 1.38
C ALA A 175 1.02 10.57 2.16
N ALA A 176 1.61 11.27 3.13
CA ALA A 176 0.92 12.35 3.85
C ALA A 176 0.47 13.48 2.90
N LYS A 177 1.34 13.91 1.98
CA LYS A 177 1.02 14.94 0.97
C LYS A 177 -0.10 14.49 0.01
N SER A 178 -0.09 13.21 -0.34
CA SER A 178 -1.07 12.57 -1.24
C SER A 178 -2.30 12.01 -0.50
N SER A 179 -2.46 12.30 0.79
CA SER A 179 -3.67 11.94 1.53
C SER A 179 -4.85 12.78 1.05
N PHE A 180 -6.07 12.34 1.32
CA PHE A 180 -7.29 13.13 1.06
C PHE A 180 -7.73 13.95 2.28
N LEU A 181 -6.83 14.16 3.24
CA LEU A 181 -7.09 15.04 4.37
C LEU A 181 -7.26 16.49 3.89
N PRO A 182 -8.07 17.31 4.60
CA PRO A 182 -8.00 18.76 4.48
C PRO A 182 -6.57 19.29 4.66
N GLU A 183 -6.25 20.41 4.01
CA GLU A 183 -4.87 20.92 3.95
C GLU A 183 -4.28 21.31 5.33
N ASP A 184 -5.10 21.71 6.29
CA ASP A 184 -4.71 21.92 7.68
C ASP A 184 -4.35 20.61 8.40
N GLU A 185 -5.18 19.58 8.26
CA GLU A 185 -4.90 18.25 8.81
C GLU A 185 -3.67 17.59 8.13
N LYS A 186 -3.46 17.82 6.83
CA LYS A 186 -2.21 17.41 6.15
C LYS A 186 -0.99 18.10 6.75
N ARG A 187 -1.05 19.40 7.03
CA ARG A 187 0.06 20.13 7.66
C ARG A 187 0.36 19.60 9.05
N GLU A 188 -0.67 19.29 9.84
CA GLU A 188 -0.51 18.68 11.15
C GLU A 188 0.15 17.29 11.06
N LEU A 189 -0.33 16.45 10.13
CA LEU A 189 0.26 15.14 9.87
C LEU A 189 1.74 15.25 9.45
N LEU A 190 2.06 16.18 8.54
CA LEU A 190 3.44 16.41 8.11
C LEU A 190 4.33 16.88 9.25
N ASP A 191 3.87 17.78 10.11
CA ASP A 191 4.62 18.23 11.28
C ASP A 191 4.90 17.08 12.26
N LEU A 192 3.91 16.21 12.49
CA LEU A 192 4.08 14.99 13.28
C LEU A 192 5.19 14.10 12.69
N LEU A 193 5.15 13.86 11.37
CA LEU A 193 6.17 13.03 10.70
C LEU A 193 7.56 13.66 10.79
N TYR A 194 7.69 14.96 10.50
CA TYR A 194 8.99 15.64 10.57
C TYR A 194 9.61 15.55 11.97
N LYS A 195 8.80 15.81 13.02
CA LYS A 195 9.23 15.66 14.41
C LYS A 195 9.67 14.22 14.71
N ALA A 196 8.87 13.22 14.35
CA ALA A 196 9.19 11.81 14.59
C ALA A 196 10.45 11.34 13.82
N TYR A 197 10.74 11.97 12.69
CA TYR A 197 11.86 11.61 11.83
C TYR A 197 13.14 12.38 12.16
N GLY A 198 13.10 13.31 13.13
CA GLY A 198 14.24 14.17 13.47
C GLY A 198 14.60 15.14 12.34
N MET A 199 13.63 15.44 11.47
CA MET A 199 13.78 16.40 10.38
C MET A 199 13.34 17.77 10.87
N PRO A 200 14.02 18.86 10.48
CA PRO A 200 13.55 20.19 10.81
C PRO A 200 12.10 20.34 10.30
N PRO A 201 11.15 20.80 11.13
CA PRO A 201 9.82 21.17 10.66
C PRO A 201 10.03 22.08 9.46
N SER A 202 9.41 21.71 8.34
CA SER A 202 9.64 22.36 7.07
C SER A 202 9.66 23.89 7.23
N ALA A 203 10.82 24.52 6.98
CA ALA A 203 10.90 25.97 6.73
C ALA A 203 10.05 26.37 5.51
N SER A 204 9.50 25.39 4.81
CA SER A 204 8.71 25.42 3.58
C SER A 204 7.20 25.39 3.84
N ALA A 205 6.72 25.66 5.07
CA ALA A 205 5.29 25.93 5.30
C ALA A 205 4.74 27.08 4.39
N GLY A 206 5.63 27.88 3.79
CA GLY A 206 5.31 28.87 2.75
C GLY A 206 5.85 28.57 1.34
N GLN A 207 6.40 27.39 1.06
CA GLN A 207 6.96 27.02 -0.27
C GLN A 207 6.38 25.72 -0.86
N ASN A 208 5.57 24.96 -0.11
CA ASN A 208 5.11 23.62 -0.49
C ASN A 208 3.58 23.51 -0.74
N LEU A 209 2.92 24.62 -1.09
CA LEU A 209 1.58 24.62 -1.67
C LEU A 209 1.61 25.32 -3.02
#